data_AF-A0A662TLM5-F1
#
_entry.id   AF-A0A662TLM5-F1
#
_cell.length_a   1.000
_cell.length_b   1.000
_cell.length_c   1.000
_cell.angle_alpha   90.00
_cell.angle_beta   90.00
_cell.angle_gamma   90.00
#
_symmetry.space_group_name_H-M   'P 1'
#
loop_
_entity.id
_entity.type
_entity.pdbx_description
1 polymer ?
#
loop_
_entity_poly.entity_id
_entity_poly.type
_entity_poly.pdbx_seq_one_letter_code
_entity_poly.pdbx_strand_id
1 'polypeptide(L)'
;MQSKNVYFHIRLLGMLSRLEKTVDKIRKASTIEEAMQALREMKITESEEIPSNIDVELHNSILKILHIVKRGSIGSPTELVIKANLSTYDALNIVYLYECKKRNIPSSSIRGALYNGLIPPSKMLEKYAKSDDAETMLYTMLEMNPMIMSPSSLLKIKGSLIPTSLLYDIMLRDINLNLLKECKKASGVKPSEMLSLESIIALEYSIYLINVTGRIISENGDRSVIDILYIPKISLVSKKSLLKAIEIGDLYDAVSSILSASAALESLLYEHLKKAIEERSVPKLLKLFNEGLRHVYRNAIIEHPFTLPSIYSIIKLSKIAVDRICEELKSRLSR
;
A
#
# COMPACT_ATOMS: atom_id res chain seq x y z
N MET A 1 18.29 -8.59 20.37
CA MET A 1 17.22 -8.07 19.49
C MET A 1 17.68 -6.90 18.62
N GLN A 2 18.34 -5.88 19.18
CA GLN A 2 18.84 -4.72 18.40
C GLN A 2 19.75 -5.10 17.22
N SER A 3 20.73 -6.01 17.40
CA SER A 3 21.63 -6.44 16.32
C SER A 3 20.92 -7.09 15.12
N LYS A 4 19.82 -7.82 15.35
CA LYS A 4 18.99 -8.41 14.29
C LYS A 4 18.19 -7.34 13.54
N ASN A 5 17.60 -6.37 14.24
CA ASN A 5 16.87 -5.26 13.62
C ASN A 5 17.79 -4.39 12.74
N VAL A 6 19.01 -4.12 13.20
CA VAL A 6 20.02 -3.40 12.43
C VAL A 6 20.35 -4.14 11.13
N TYR A 7 20.61 -5.45 11.19
CA TYR A 7 20.87 -6.26 9.99
C TYR A 7 19.69 -6.23 8.99
N PHE A 8 18.45 -6.39 9.47
CA PHE A 8 17.27 -6.36 8.60
C PHE A 8 17.05 -5.00 7.96
N HIS A 9 17.21 -3.93 8.73
CA HIS A 9 17.10 -2.57 8.24
C HIS A 9 18.16 -2.27 7.17
N ILE A 10 19.42 -2.65 7.39
CA ILE A 10 20.49 -2.52 6.38
C ILE A 10 20.13 -3.28 5.10
N ARG A 11 19.59 -4.50 5.22
CA ARG A 11 19.17 -5.29 4.06
C ARG A 11 18.02 -4.64 3.28
N LEU A 12 17.05 -4.06 3.99
CA LEU A 12 15.94 -3.30 3.39
C LEU A 12 16.45 -1.99 2.73
N LEU A 13 17.36 -1.26 3.37
CA LEU A 13 18.00 -0.08 2.77
C LEU A 13 18.80 -0.44 1.52
N GLY A 14 19.54 -1.55 1.55
CA GLY A 14 20.27 -2.05 0.38
C GLY A 14 19.34 -2.46 -0.77
N MET A 15 18.11 -2.92 -0.47
CA MET A 15 17.07 -3.13 -1.47
C MET A 15 16.58 -1.80 -2.05
N LEU A 16 16.18 -0.83 -1.21
CA LEU A 16 15.70 0.47 -1.63
C LEU A 16 16.73 1.22 -2.49
N SER A 17 17.99 1.28 -2.04
CA SER A 17 19.08 1.95 -2.78
C SER A 17 19.29 1.36 -4.17
N ARG A 18 19.21 0.03 -4.31
CA ARG A 18 19.30 -0.63 -5.63
C ARG A 18 18.10 -0.28 -6.51
N LEU A 19 16.89 -0.25 -5.96
CA LEU A 19 15.68 0.11 -6.69
C LEU A 19 15.73 1.57 -7.17
N GLU A 20 16.08 2.53 -6.30
CA GLU A 20 16.19 3.94 -6.67
C GLU A 20 17.24 4.17 -7.78
N LYS A 21 18.41 3.53 -7.68
CA LYS A 21 19.42 3.57 -8.76
C LYS A 21 18.88 3.02 -10.09
N THR A 22 18.04 2.00 -10.03
CA THR A 22 17.49 1.37 -11.23
C THR A 22 16.39 2.22 -11.86
N VAL A 23 15.53 2.85 -11.05
CA VAL A 23 14.61 3.89 -11.52
C VAL A 23 15.36 4.96 -12.31
N ASP A 24 16.46 5.48 -11.77
CA ASP A 24 17.25 6.52 -12.44
C ASP A 24 17.88 6.05 -13.75
N LYS A 25 18.39 4.82 -13.80
CA LYS A 25 18.94 4.21 -15.02
C LYS A 25 17.86 4.03 -16.09
N ILE A 26 16.72 3.45 -15.75
CA ILE A 26 15.59 3.24 -16.67
C ILE A 26 15.05 4.57 -17.20
N ARG A 27 14.94 5.59 -16.34
CA ARG A 27 14.49 6.92 -16.77
C ARG A 27 15.44 7.56 -17.79
N LYS A 28 16.75 7.34 -17.62
CA LYS A 28 17.80 7.87 -18.52
C LYS A 28 18.04 7.02 -19.76
N ALA A 29 17.49 5.80 -19.80
CA ALA A 29 17.61 4.91 -20.94
C ALA A 29 16.90 5.50 -22.17
N SER A 30 17.61 5.49 -23.30
CA SER A 30 17.12 5.96 -24.60
C SER A 30 16.35 4.88 -25.34
N THR A 31 16.62 3.61 -25.05
CA THR A 31 15.96 2.45 -25.67
C THR A 31 15.33 1.52 -24.63
N ILE A 32 14.44 0.64 -25.08
CA ILE A 32 13.86 -0.40 -24.21
C ILE A 32 14.94 -1.40 -23.79
N GLU A 33 15.92 -1.69 -24.64
CA GLU A 33 17.04 -2.59 -24.35
C GLU A 33 17.92 -2.05 -23.21
N GLU A 34 18.23 -0.75 -23.22
CA GLU A 34 18.97 -0.09 -22.14
C GLU A 34 18.19 -0.13 -20.81
N ALA A 35 16.87 0.09 -20.87
CA ALA A 35 16.00 -0.01 -19.70
C ALA A 35 15.94 -1.45 -19.14
N MET A 36 15.84 -2.44 -20.03
CA MET A 36 15.86 -3.86 -19.67
C MET A 36 17.23 -4.29 -19.13
N GLN A 37 18.32 -3.73 -19.65
CA GLN A 37 19.66 -3.99 -19.13
C GLN A 37 19.80 -3.49 -17.68
N ALA A 38 19.27 -2.31 -17.37
CA ALA A 38 19.25 -1.79 -16.00
C ALA A 38 18.45 -2.70 -15.03
N LEU A 39 17.37 -3.32 -15.49
CA LEU A 39 16.64 -4.33 -14.71
C LEU A 39 17.47 -5.60 -14.48
N ARG A 40 18.14 -6.11 -15.51
CA ARG A 40 18.98 -7.32 -15.42
C ARG A 40 20.12 -7.14 -14.43
N GLU A 41 20.72 -5.95 -14.35
CA GLU A 41 21.74 -5.63 -13.35
C GLU A 41 21.26 -5.78 -11.90
N MET A 42 19.96 -5.64 -11.64
CA MET A 42 19.40 -5.88 -10.31
C MET A 42 19.38 -7.37 -9.92
N LYS A 43 19.56 -8.29 -10.89
CA LYS A 43 19.34 -9.74 -10.74
C LYS A 43 17.95 -10.05 -10.16
N ILE A 44 16.98 -9.21 -10.50
CA ILE A 44 15.61 -9.29 -10.00
C ILE A 44 14.73 -10.13 -10.94
N THR A 45 15.00 -10.08 -12.24
CA THR A 45 14.34 -10.89 -13.27
C THR A 45 15.33 -11.90 -13.84
N GLU A 46 14.91 -13.16 -13.96
CA GLU A 46 15.70 -14.24 -14.58
C GLU A 46 15.41 -14.39 -16.08
N SER A 47 14.30 -13.80 -16.55
CA SER A 47 13.87 -13.87 -17.96
C SER A 47 14.60 -12.86 -18.85
N GLU A 48 15.05 -13.31 -20.02
CA GLU A 48 15.55 -12.42 -21.08
C GLU A 48 14.41 -11.69 -21.81
N GLU A 49 13.19 -12.26 -21.80
CA GLU A 49 11.98 -11.71 -22.40
C GLU A 49 11.22 -10.80 -21.43
N ILE A 50 10.52 -9.79 -21.97
CA ILE A 50 9.64 -8.88 -21.22
C ILE A 50 8.35 -9.63 -20.87
N PRO A 51 8.10 -9.95 -19.58
CA PRO A 51 6.91 -10.68 -19.20
C PRO A 51 5.67 -9.81 -19.41
N SER A 52 4.57 -10.40 -19.89
CA SER A 52 3.27 -9.74 -19.96
C SER A 52 2.78 -9.22 -18.60
N ASN A 53 3.33 -9.78 -17.50
CA ASN A 53 3.01 -9.44 -16.11
C ASN A 53 4.21 -8.86 -15.36
N ILE A 54 5.01 -8.02 -16.02
CA ILE A 54 6.24 -7.44 -15.46
C ILE A 54 6.05 -6.83 -14.06
N ASP A 55 4.91 -6.17 -13.80
CA ASP A 55 4.56 -5.64 -12.48
C ASP A 55 4.59 -6.72 -11.40
N VAL A 56 3.91 -7.84 -11.65
CA VAL A 56 3.79 -8.94 -10.69
C VAL A 56 5.17 -9.55 -10.42
N GLU A 57 6.02 -9.69 -11.44
CA GLU A 57 7.38 -10.20 -11.29
C GLU A 57 8.26 -9.26 -10.44
N LEU A 58 8.25 -7.96 -10.74
CA LEU A 58 9.04 -6.97 -10.02
C LEU A 58 8.60 -6.85 -8.55
N HIS A 59 7.30 -6.80 -8.29
CA HIS A 59 6.78 -6.83 -6.92
C HIS A 59 7.15 -8.14 -6.22
N ASN A 60 7.03 -9.29 -6.88
CA ASN A 60 7.39 -10.59 -6.31
C ASN A 60 8.85 -10.66 -5.87
N SER A 61 9.74 -9.91 -6.50
CA SER A 61 11.15 -9.85 -6.10
C SER A 61 11.37 -9.07 -4.80
N ILE A 62 10.62 -7.97 -4.58
CA ILE A 62 10.56 -7.35 -3.26
C ILE A 62 9.97 -8.32 -2.23
N LEU A 63 8.87 -8.99 -2.59
CA LEU A 63 8.18 -9.91 -1.68
C LEU A 63 9.07 -11.06 -1.24
N LYS A 64 9.91 -11.62 -2.13
CA LYS A 64 10.94 -12.60 -1.77
C LYS A 64 11.87 -12.06 -0.67
N ILE A 65 12.34 -10.82 -0.79
CA ILE A 65 13.20 -10.18 0.22
C ILE A 65 12.43 -9.99 1.53
N LEU A 66 11.18 -9.51 1.47
CA LEU A 66 10.33 -9.35 2.65
C LEU A 66 10.09 -10.69 3.37
N HIS A 67 9.87 -11.79 2.65
CA HIS A 67 9.74 -13.13 3.24
C HIS A 67 11.04 -13.58 3.92
N ILE A 68 12.21 -13.33 3.33
CA ILE A 68 13.50 -13.63 3.97
C ILE A 68 13.66 -12.83 5.26
N VAL A 69 13.39 -11.52 5.21
CA VAL A 69 13.49 -10.65 6.40
C VAL A 69 12.49 -11.10 7.47
N LYS A 70 11.24 -11.37 7.10
CA LYS A 70 10.20 -11.89 8.02
C LYS A 70 10.65 -13.15 8.74
N ARG A 71 11.21 -14.14 8.03
CA ARG A 71 11.72 -15.38 8.63
C ARG A 71 12.84 -15.11 9.62
N GLY A 72 13.72 -14.15 9.33
CA GLY A 72 14.77 -13.73 10.26
C GLY A 72 14.24 -12.95 11.47
N SER A 73 13.08 -12.32 11.35
CA SER A 73 12.51 -11.39 12.34
C SER A 73 11.38 -12.00 13.16
N ILE A 74 11.20 -13.33 13.19
CA ILE A 74 10.10 -13.99 13.90
C ILE A 74 10.05 -13.56 15.37
N GLY A 75 8.86 -13.15 15.83
CA GLY A 75 8.59 -12.70 17.19
C GLY A 75 9.07 -11.28 17.49
N SER A 76 9.61 -10.55 16.51
CA SER A 76 9.97 -9.14 16.67
C SER A 76 8.85 -8.21 16.17
N PRO A 77 8.77 -6.97 16.69
CA PRO A 77 7.83 -5.98 16.17
C PRO A 77 7.99 -5.70 14.65
N THR A 78 9.21 -5.84 14.12
CA THR A 78 9.49 -5.71 12.68
C THR A 78 8.69 -6.70 11.83
N GLU A 79 8.42 -7.89 12.36
CA GLU A 79 7.59 -8.89 11.68
C GLU A 79 6.17 -8.38 11.41
N LEU A 80 5.61 -7.56 12.32
CA LEU A 80 4.26 -7.03 12.19
C LEU A 80 4.14 -6.07 11.00
N VAL A 81 5.12 -5.17 10.84
CA VAL A 81 5.18 -4.25 9.70
C VAL A 81 5.31 -5.02 8.39
N ILE A 82 6.15 -6.07 8.35
CA ILE A 82 6.31 -6.89 7.15
C ILE A 82 5.04 -7.68 6.84
N LYS A 83 4.40 -8.27 7.87
CA LYS A 83 3.11 -8.98 7.73
C LYS A 83 2.02 -8.07 7.18
N ALA A 84 1.88 -6.85 7.70
CA ALA A 84 0.91 -5.88 7.22
C ALA A 84 1.14 -5.56 5.74
N ASN A 85 2.39 -5.31 5.34
CA ASN A 85 2.72 -5.05 3.93
C ASN A 85 2.43 -6.26 3.03
N LEU A 86 2.82 -7.47 3.42
CA LEU A 86 2.49 -8.70 2.68
C LEU A 86 0.97 -8.92 2.56
N SER A 87 0.19 -8.52 3.58
CA SER A 87 -1.27 -8.62 3.59
C SER A 87 -1.93 -7.69 2.57
N THR A 88 -1.30 -6.57 2.20
CA THR A 88 -1.83 -5.69 1.13
C THR A 88 -1.83 -6.39 -0.23
N TYR A 89 -0.86 -7.28 -0.48
CA TYR A 89 -0.80 -8.08 -1.69
C TYR A 89 -1.78 -9.25 -1.67
N ASP A 90 -2.01 -9.85 -0.50
CA ASP A 90 -3.11 -10.80 -0.34
C ASP A 90 -4.46 -10.13 -0.63
N ALA A 91 -4.68 -8.91 -0.14
CA ALA A 91 -5.90 -8.14 -0.40
C ALA A 91 -6.10 -7.90 -1.92
N LEU A 92 -5.05 -7.53 -2.64
CA LEU A 92 -5.08 -7.42 -4.12
C LEU A 92 -5.43 -8.75 -4.78
N ASN A 93 -4.78 -9.84 -4.38
CA ASN A 93 -5.07 -11.17 -4.91
C ASN A 93 -6.52 -11.58 -4.66
N ILE A 94 -7.07 -11.34 -3.46
CA ILE A 94 -8.45 -11.70 -3.11
C ILE A 94 -9.45 -10.96 -4.01
N VAL A 95 -9.26 -9.65 -4.22
CA VAL A 95 -10.12 -8.86 -5.11
C VAL A 95 -10.03 -9.36 -6.55
N TYR A 96 -8.80 -9.59 -7.02
CA TYR A 96 -8.56 -10.10 -8.37
C TYR A 96 -9.21 -11.47 -8.59
N LEU A 97 -9.04 -12.39 -7.65
CA LEU A 97 -9.64 -13.73 -7.71
C LEU A 97 -11.16 -13.65 -7.63
N TYR A 98 -11.72 -12.79 -6.78
CA TYR A 98 -13.17 -12.58 -6.69
C TYR A 98 -13.76 -12.14 -8.03
N GLU A 99 -13.16 -11.14 -8.68
CA GLU A 99 -13.59 -10.69 -10.00
C GLU A 99 -13.41 -11.75 -11.10
N CYS A 100 -12.31 -12.52 -11.05
CA CYS A 100 -12.11 -13.65 -11.96
C CYS A 100 -13.17 -14.74 -11.79
N LYS A 101 -13.53 -15.05 -10.54
CA LYS A 101 -14.52 -16.09 -10.22
C LYS A 101 -15.90 -15.70 -10.72
N LYS A 102 -16.30 -14.43 -10.52
CA LYS A 102 -17.55 -13.89 -11.07
C LYS A 102 -17.65 -14.00 -12.60
N ARG A 103 -16.51 -13.94 -13.29
CA ARG A 103 -16.41 -14.04 -14.75
C ARG A 103 -16.10 -15.46 -15.23
N ASN A 104 -16.08 -16.45 -14.34
CA ASN A 104 -15.75 -17.84 -14.62
C ASN A 104 -14.40 -18.03 -15.35
N ILE A 105 -13.39 -17.23 -14.99
CA ILE A 105 -12.06 -17.35 -15.60
C ILE A 105 -11.38 -18.66 -15.15
N PRO A 106 -10.78 -19.45 -16.06
CA PRO A 106 -10.06 -20.66 -15.69
C PRO A 106 -8.85 -20.40 -14.79
N SER A 107 -8.56 -21.33 -13.87
CA SER A 107 -7.43 -21.21 -12.92
C SER A 107 -6.06 -21.21 -13.61
N SER A 108 -5.95 -21.81 -14.80
CA SER A 108 -4.75 -21.81 -15.64
C SER A 108 -4.36 -20.40 -16.11
N SER A 109 -5.35 -19.53 -16.36
CA SER A 109 -5.14 -18.17 -16.89
C SER A 109 -4.75 -17.15 -15.82
N ILE A 110 -4.94 -17.46 -14.54
CA ILE A 110 -4.73 -16.53 -13.42
C ILE A 110 -3.42 -16.79 -12.64
N ARG A 111 -2.80 -17.96 -12.82
CA ARG A 111 -1.66 -18.40 -12.00
C ARG A 111 -0.48 -17.41 -12.01
N GLY A 112 -0.19 -16.82 -13.16
CA GLY A 112 0.92 -15.87 -13.34
C GLY A 112 0.62 -14.44 -12.88
N ALA A 113 -0.58 -14.16 -12.41
CA ALA A 113 -1.02 -12.80 -12.05
C ALA A 113 -1.07 -12.56 -10.53
N LEU A 114 -0.74 -13.58 -9.71
CA LEU A 114 -0.83 -13.48 -8.25
C LEU A 114 0.50 -13.05 -7.62
N TYR A 115 0.37 -12.17 -6.62
CA TYR A 115 1.49 -11.73 -5.79
C TYR A 115 1.79 -12.73 -4.66
N ASN A 116 3.04 -12.84 -4.25
CA ASN A 116 3.50 -13.70 -3.15
C ASN A 116 3.30 -13.02 -1.78
N GLY A 117 2.04 -12.82 -1.38
CA GLY A 117 1.66 -12.25 -0.07
C GLY A 117 1.90 -13.21 1.12
N LEU A 118 1.13 -13.09 2.21
CA LEU A 118 1.24 -14.02 3.34
C LEU A 118 0.61 -15.38 3.01
N ILE A 119 -0.46 -15.38 2.23
CA ILE A 119 -1.10 -16.60 1.77
C ILE A 119 -0.41 -17.01 0.46
N PRO A 120 0.19 -18.21 0.39
CA PRO A 120 0.80 -18.68 -0.85
C PRO A 120 -0.21 -18.70 -2.00
N PRO A 121 0.15 -18.23 -3.22
CA PRO A 121 -0.75 -18.25 -4.38
C PRO A 121 -1.35 -19.64 -4.65
N SER A 122 -0.59 -20.71 -4.43
CA SER A 122 -1.09 -22.09 -4.58
C SER A 122 -2.27 -22.40 -3.66
N LYS A 123 -2.25 -21.91 -2.41
CA LYS A 123 -3.37 -22.08 -1.47
C LYS A 123 -4.58 -21.24 -1.87
N MET A 124 -4.36 -20.02 -2.38
CA MET A 124 -5.45 -19.19 -2.91
C MET A 124 -6.10 -19.85 -4.14
N LEU A 125 -5.30 -20.37 -5.07
CA LEU A 125 -5.80 -21.07 -6.26
C LEU A 125 -6.53 -22.36 -5.91
N GLU A 126 -6.11 -23.08 -4.86
CA GLU A 126 -6.84 -24.24 -4.35
C GLU A 126 -8.25 -23.84 -3.89
N LYS A 127 -8.38 -22.73 -3.14
CA LYS A 127 -9.70 -22.21 -2.75
C LYS A 127 -10.52 -21.77 -3.95
N TYR A 128 -9.90 -21.05 -4.89
CA TYR A 128 -10.54 -20.62 -6.14
C TYR A 128 -11.14 -21.78 -6.93
N ALA A 129 -10.40 -22.89 -7.03
CA ALA A 129 -10.81 -24.07 -7.78
C ALA A 129 -11.91 -24.88 -7.08
N LYS A 130 -11.92 -24.91 -5.74
CA LYS A 130 -12.86 -25.72 -4.94
C LYS A 130 -14.19 -25.04 -4.63
N SER A 131 -14.26 -23.71 -4.70
CA SER A 131 -15.51 -22.99 -4.41
C SER A 131 -16.44 -23.01 -5.61
N ASP A 132 -17.74 -23.24 -5.39
CA ASP A 132 -18.74 -23.24 -6.45
C ASP A 132 -19.11 -21.81 -6.88
N ASP A 133 -19.25 -20.90 -5.92
CA ASP A 133 -19.59 -19.48 -6.14
C ASP A 133 -18.51 -18.51 -5.63
N ALA A 134 -18.60 -17.24 -6.08
CA ALA A 134 -17.61 -16.22 -5.81
C ALA A 134 -17.66 -15.69 -4.37
N GLU A 135 -18.84 -15.66 -3.77
CA GLU A 135 -19.10 -15.15 -2.43
C GLU A 135 -18.54 -16.11 -1.36
N THR A 136 -18.83 -17.41 -1.47
CA THR A 136 -18.26 -18.46 -0.62
C THR A 136 -16.73 -18.47 -0.71
N MET A 137 -16.19 -18.31 -1.93
CA MET A 137 -14.76 -18.19 -2.14
C MET A 137 -14.18 -16.97 -1.42
N LEU A 138 -14.80 -15.80 -1.61
CA LEU A 138 -14.39 -14.54 -0.98
C LEU A 138 -14.34 -14.68 0.54
N TYR A 139 -15.42 -15.16 1.17
CA TYR A 139 -15.47 -15.30 2.63
C TYR A 139 -14.40 -16.25 3.16
N THR A 140 -14.20 -17.38 2.48
CA THR A 140 -13.15 -18.34 2.85
C THR A 140 -11.77 -17.70 2.77
N MET A 141 -11.49 -16.91 1.73
CA MET A 141 -10.20 -16.25 1.56
C MET A 141 -9.96 -15.13 2.58
N LEU A 142 -10.99 -14.35 2.91
CA LEU A 142 -10.90 -13.30 3.93
C LEU A 142 -10.54 -13.85 5.32
N GLU A 143 -11.00 -15.06 5.63
CA GLU A 143 -10.70 -15.74 6.90
C GLU A 143 -9.27 -16.31 6.97
N MET A 144 -8.57 -16.45 5.83
CA MET A 144 -7.22 -17.01 5.78
C MET A 144 -6.13 -16.06 6.29
N ASN A 145 -6.39 -14.74 6.33
CA ASN A 145 -5.44 -13.77 6.85
C ASN A 145 -6.13 -12.75 7.76
N PRO A 146 -5.99 -12.88 9.09
CA PRO A 146 -6.69 -12.02 10.06
C PRO A 146 -6.20 -10.56 10.06
N MET A 147 -5.08 -10.24 9.39
CA MET A 147 -4.68 -8.85 9.19
C MET A 147 -5.61 -8.14 8.19
N ILE A 148 -6.16 -8.86 7.21
CA ILE A 148 -6.89 -8.30 6.06
C ILE A 148 -8.26 -7.77 6.45
N MET A 149 -8.96 -8.45 7.35
CA MET A 149 -10.36 -8.15 7.64
C MET A 149 -10.64 -8.29 9.13
N SER A 150 -11.23 -7.26 9.73
CA SER A 150 -11.75 -7.36 11.10
C SER A 150 -13.06 -8.16 11.13
N PRO A 151 -13.39 -8.82 12.26
CA PRO A 151 -14.63 -9.58 12.37
C PRO A 151 -15.89 -8.74 12.10
N SER A 152 -15.90 -7.47 12.52
CA SER A 152 -17.02 -6.56 12.29
C SER A 152 -17.19 -6.20 10.81
N SER A 153 -16.10 -5.93 10.09
CA SER A 153 -16.14 -5.71 8.64
C SER A 153 -16.60 -6.96 7.91
N LEU A 154 -16.07 -8.14 8.28
CA LEU A 154 -16.46 -9.41 7.67
C LEU A 154 -17.95 -9.69 7.82
N LEU A 155 -18.53 -9.44 9.00
CA LEU A 155 -19.97 -9.57 9.25
C LEU A 155 -20.79 -8.63 8.36
N LYS A 156 -20.36 -7.37 8.20
CA LYS A 156 -21.04 -6.41 7.33
C LYS A 156 -21.00 -6.80 5.86
N ILE A 157 -19.86 -7.34 5.40
CA ILE A 157 -19.72 -7.84 4.02
C ILE A 157 -20.61 -9.08 3.82
N LYS A 158 -20.59 -10.04 4.75
CA LYS A 158 -21.48 -11.22 4.72
C LYS A 158 -22.96 -10.83 4.71
N GLY A 159 -23.32 -9.75 5.40
CA GLY A 159 -24.67 -9.19 5.39
C GLY A 159 -25.01 -8.30 4.19
N SER A 160 -24.13 -8.20 3.17
CA SER A 160 -24.31 -7.31 2.00
C SER A 160 -24.51 -5.82 2.35
N LEU A 161 -24.06 -5.39 3.54
CA LEU A 161 -24.15 -4.00 3.99
C LEU A 161 -23.02 -3.13 3.40
N ILE A 162 -22.06 -3.74 2.73
CA ILE A 162 -20.90 -3.10 2.16
C ILE A 162 -20.79 -3.54 0.70
N PRO A 163 -20.75 -2.59 -0.25
CA PRO A 163 -20.50 -2.91 -1.65
C PRO A 163 -19.15 -3.60 -1.84
N THR A 164 -19.14 -4.65 -2.64
CA THR A 164 -17.90 -5.39 -2.97
C THR A 164 -16.90 -4.55 -3.76
N SER A 165 -17.34 -3.47 -4.40
CA SER A 165 -16.46 -2.45 -5.00
C SER A 165 -15.55 -1.75 -3.97
N LEU A 166 -15.92 -1.72 -2.69
CA LEU A 166 -15.12 -1.15 -1.60
C LEU A 166 -14.27 -2.18 -0.86
N LEU A 167 -14.24 -3.43 -1.34
CA LEU A 167 -13.61 -4.52 -0.61
C LEU A 167 -12.12 -4.24 -0.37
N TYR A 168 -11.38 -3.82 -1.40
CA TYR A 168 -9.95 -3.49 -1.28
C TYR A 168 -9.71 -2.36 -0.28
N ASP A 169 -10.52 -1.32 -0.38
CA ASP A 169 -10.46 -0.11 0.43
C ASP A 169 -10.63 -0.41 1.93
N ILE A 170 -11.59 -1.29 2.25
CA ILE A 170 -11.84 -1.77 3.61
C ILE A 170 -10.70 -2.66 4.11
N MET A 171 -10.16 -3.52 3.25
CA MET A 171 -9.03 -4.38 3.61
C MET A 171 -7.78 -3.55 3.96
N LEU A 172 -7.47 -2.52 3.17
CA LEU A 172 -6.35 -1.62 3.46
C LEU A 172 -6.50 -0.90 4.82
N ARG A 173 -7.71 -0.41 5.08
CA ARG A 173 -8.06 0.21 6.37
C ARG A 173 -7.88 -0.76 7.54
N ASP A 174 -8.42 -1.98 7.43
CA ASP A 174 -8.36 -2.97 8.49
C ASP A 174 -6.92 -3.49 8.69
N ILE A 175 -6.11 -3.63 7.64
CA ILE A 175 -4.67 -3.93 7.73
C ILE A 175 -3.94 -2.86 8.55
N ASN A 176 -4.17 -1.58 8.26
CA ASN A 176 -3.54 -0.49 8.99
C ASN A 176 -3.98 -0.46 10.47
N LEU A 177 -5.27 -0.66 10.75
CA LEU A 177 -5.78 -0.73 12.12
C LEU A 177 -5.20 -1.91 12.91
N ASN A 178 -5.14 -3.08 12.27
CA ASN A 178 -4.59 -4.29 12.88
C ASN A 178 -3.08 -4.13 13.14
N LEU A 179 -2.33 -3.57 12.18
CA LEU A 179 -0.91 -3.25 12.38
C LEU A 179 -0.71 -2.38 13.62
N LEU A 180 -1.43 -1.26 13.72
CA LEU A 180 -1.28 -0.35 14.86
C LEU A 180 -1.67 -1.01 16.19
N LYS A 181 -2.76 -1.77 16.19
CA LYS A 181 -3.25 -2.50 17.37
C LYS A 181 -2.24 -3.53 17.87
N GLU A 182 -1.65 -4.31 16.96
CA GLU A 182 -0.70 -5.35 17.32
C GLU A 182 0.66 -4.75 17.72
N CYS A 183 1.12 -3.69 17.06
CA CYS A 183 2.34 -2.96 17.45
C CYS A 183 2.22 -2.35 18.86
N LYS A 184 1.05 -1.80 19.23
CA LYS A 184 0.81 -1.28 20.59
C LYS A 184 0.94 -2.33 21.69
N LYS A 185 0.64 -3.59 21.36
CA LYS A 185 0.70 -4.72 22.31
C LYS A 185 2.05 -5.42 22.31
N ALA A 186 2.87 -5.20 21.28
CA ALA A 186 4.13 -5.90 21.11
C ALA A 186 5.17 -5.43 22.14
N SER A 187 5.83 -6.38 22.79
CA SER A 187 6.94 -6.07 23.67
C SER A 187 8.12 -5.47 22.88
N GLY A 188 8.75 -4.44 23.44
CA GLY A 188 9.93 -3.80 22.84
C GLY A 188 9.64 -2.70 21.82
N VAL A 189 8.38 -2.31 21.61
CA VAL A 189 8.02 -1.08 20.87
C VAL A 189 8.00 0.10 21.83
N LYS A 190 8.75 1.17 21.53
CA LYS A 190 8.75 2.38 22.36
C LYS A 190 7.49 3.21 22.10
N PRO A 191 6.93 3.91 23.11
CA PRO A 191 5.78 4.80 22.89
C PRO A 191 6.04 5.88 21.82
N SER A 192 7.24 6.47 21.79
CA SER A 192 7.61 7.47 20.79
C SER A 192 7.64 6.90 19.36
N GLU A 193 8.17 5.69 19.20
CA GLU A 193 8.19 4.97 17.92
C GLU A 193 6.77 4.64 17.43
N MET A 194 5.90 4.26 18.36
CA MET A 194 4.49 4.00 18.08
C MET A 194 3.78 5.28 17.61
N LEU A 195 3.97 6.41 18.31
CA LEU A 195 3.38 7.70 17.94
C LEU A 195 3.82 8.15 16.54
N SER A 196 5.11 8.00 16.20
CA SER A 196 5.61 8.31 14.86
C SER A 196 4.98 7.40 13.79
N LEU A 197 4.88 6.10 14.04
CA LEU A 197 4.24 5.16 13.11
C LEU A 197 2.76 5.48 12.91
N GLU A 198 2.04 5.81 13.98
CA GLU A 198 0.64 6.25 13.93
C GLU A 198 0.47 7.51 13.08
N SER A 199 1.35 8.49 13.27
CA SER A 199 1.31 9.75 12.51
C SER A 199 1.49 9.51 11.02
N ILE A 200 2.46 8.65 10.65
CA ILE A 200 2.72 8.29 9.24
C ILE A 200 1.52 7.56 8.64
N ILE A 201 0.96 6.56 9.33
CA ILE A 201 -0.19 5.79 8.84
C ILE A 201 -1.44 6.66 8.76
N ALA A 202 -1.67 7.54 9.73
CA ALA A 202 -2.80 8.45 9.73
C ALA A 202 -2.71 9.43 8.55
N LEU A 203 -1.51 9.94 8.24
CA LEU A 203 -1.29 10.77 7.06
C LEU A 203 -1.60 10.00 5.77
N GLU A 204 -1.02 8.81 5.60
CA GLU A 204 -1.25 7.98 4.40
C GLU A 204 -2.74 7.69 4.21
N TYR A 205 -3.44 7.32 5.29
CA TYR A 205 -4.87 7.04 5.25
C TYR A 205 -5.70 8.30 4.96
N SER A 206 -5.27 9.46 5.45
CA SER A 206 -5.94 10.74 5.18
C SER A 206 -5.83 11.15 3.73
N ILE A 207 -4.63 11.04 3.13
CA ILE A 207 -4.42 11.26 1.69
C ILE A 207 -5.28 10.29 0.88
N TYR A 208 -5.32 9.03 1.30
CA TYR A 208 -6.17 8.02 0.68
C TYR A 208 -7.67 8.40 0.74
N LEU A 209 -8.18 8.87 1.88
CA LEU A 209 -9.56 9.34 2.00
C LEU A 209 -9.83 10.57 1.12
N ILE A 210 -8.90 11.51 1.03
CA ILE A 210 -9.01 12.65 0.10
C ILE A 210 -9.09 12.17 -1.35
N ASN A 211 -8.31 11.16 -1.73
CA ASN A 211 -8.37 10.57 -3.06
C ASN A 211 -9.73 9.89 -3.33
N VAL A 212 -10.24 9.12 -2.36
CA VAL A 212 -11.60 8.57 -2.43
C VAL A 212 -12.63 9.68 -2.63
N THR A 213 -12.57 10.75 -1.83
CA THR A 213 -13.45 11.92 -1.96
C THR A 213 -13.35 12.56 -3.34
N GLY A 214 -12.13 12.74 -3.86
CA GLY A 214 -11.90 13.28 -5.20
C GLY A 214 -12.56 12.43 -6.30
N ARG A 215 -12.46 11.10 -6.21
CA ARG A 215 -13.14 10.17 -7.13
C ARG A 215 -14.66 10.29 -7.05
N ILE A 216 -15.20 10.35 -5.84
CA ILE A 216 -16.65 10.53 -5.62
C ILE A 216 -17.12 11.84 -6.29
N ILE A 217 -16.39 12.93 -6.13
CA ILE A 217 -16.70 14.21 -6.79
C ILE A 217 -16.65 14.07 -8.31
N SER A 218 -15.58 13.50 -8.86
CA SER A 218 -15.39 13.42 -10.31
C SER A 218 -16.39 12.48 -11.00
N GLU A 219 -16.85 11.45 -10.30
CA GLU A 219 -17.73 10.41 -10.84
C GLU A 219 -19.20 10.62 -10.45
N ASN A 220 -19.53 11.70 -9.73
CA ASN A 220 -20.84 11.89 -9.07
C ASN A 220 -21.25 10.65 -8.25
N GLY A 221 -20.29 10.07 -7.53
CA GLY A 221 -20.44 8.83 -6.79
C GLY A 221 -21.25 8.96 -5.50
N ASP A 222 -21.47 7.83 -4.83
CA ASP A 222 -22.19 7.79 -3.56
C ASP A 222 -21.31 8.27 -2.39
N ARG A 223 -21.75 9.35 -1.72
CA ARG A 223 -21.07 9.88 -0.52
C ARG A 223 -21.04 8.91 0.65
N SER A 224 -21.94 7.91 0.70
CA SER A 224 -22.01 6.90 1.77
C SER A 224 -20.71 6.08 1.88
N VAL A 225 -19.92 6.04 0.81
CA VAL A 225 -18.57 5.45 0.81
C VAL A 225 -17.70 6.06 1.92
N ILE A 226 -17.79 7.37 2.16
CA ILE A 226 -17.07 8.04 3.25
C ILE A 226 -17.58 7.58 4.62
N ASP A 227 -18.88 7.34 4.77
CA ASP A 227 -19.44 6.82 6.02
C ASP A 227 -18.91 5.43 6.35
N ILE A 228 -18.66 4.61 5.33
CA ILE A 228 -18.12 3.25 5.47
C ILE A 228 -16.62 3.28 5.77
N LEU A 229 -15.85 4.07 5.03
CA LEU A 229 -14.38 4.06 5.10
C LEU A 229 -13.84 4.92 6.25
N TYR A 230 -14.52 5.98 6.64
CA TYR A 230 -13.98 6.90 7.65
C TYR A 230 -13.77 6.22 9.02
N ILE A 231 -12.55 6.31 9.53
CA ILE A 231 -12.20 5.83 10.87
C ILE A 231 -11.42 6.94 11.60
N PRO A 232 -12.00 7.54 12.66
CA PRO A 232 -11.36 8.65 13.38
C PRO A 232 -9.97 8.31 13.92
N LYS A 233 -9.75 7.04 14.33
CA LYS A 233 -8.51 6.59 14.99
C LYS A 233 -7.27 6.68 14.09
N ILE A 234 -7.44 6.72 12.77
CA ILE A 234 -6.34 6.72 11.80
C ILE A 234 -6.54 7.79 10.74
N SER A 235 -7.30 8.85 11.04
CA SER A 235 -7.59 9.94 10.09
C SER A 235 -7.24 11.28 10.73
N LEU A 236 -6.45 12.08 10.00
CA LEU A 236 -6.13 13.47 10.33
C LEU A 236 -7.19 14.43 9.76
N VAL A 237 -7.84 14.03 8.67
CA VAL A 237 -8.98 14.77 8.11
C VAL A 237 -10.24 14.44 8.88
N SER A 238 -11.12 15.43 9.05
CA SER A 238 -12.42 15.20 9.68
C SER A 238 -13.42 14.66 8.67
N LYS A 239 -14.32 13.77 9.11
CA LYS A 239 -15.44 13.29 8.29
C LYS A 239 -16.27 14.44 7.73
N LYS A 240 -16.51 15.47 8.55
CA LYS A 240 -17.27 16.65 8.17
C LYS A 240 -16.62 17.38 7.00
N SER A 241 -15.30 17.53 7.02
CA SER A 241 -14.54 18.16 5.92
C SER A 241 -14.64 17.35 4.63
N LEU A 242 -14.55 16.02 4.71
CA LEU A 242 -14.68 15.14 3.54
C LEU A 242 -16.09 15.20 2.93
N LEU A 243 -17.13 15.16 3.75
CA LEU A 243 -18.51 15.23 3.28
C LEU A 243 -18.84 16.62 2.69
N LYS A 244 -18.39 17.69 3.36
CA LYS A 244 -18.53 19.05 2.84
C LYS A 244 -17.85 19.18 1.47
N ALA A 245 -16.67 18.59 1.30
CA ALA A 245 -15.95 18.62 0.04
C ALA A 245 -16.74 17.97 -1.11
N ILE A 246 -17.44 16.86 -0.85
CA ILE A 246 -18.34 16.23 -1.84
C ILE A 246 -19.50 17.16 -2.19
N GLU A 247 -20.12 17.78 -1.18
CA GLU A 247 -21.28 18.66 -1.36
C GLU A 247 -20.98 19.90 -2.21
N ILE A 248 -19.79 20.49 -2.03
CA ILE A 248 -19.38 21.71 -2.73
C ILE A 248 -18.51 21.45 -3.97
N GLY A 249 -18.05 20.21 -4.18
CA GLY A 249 -17.14 19.83 -5.25
C GLY A 249 -15.71 20.36 -5.09
N ASP A 250 -15.26 20.66 -3.87
CA ASP A 250 -13.95 21.26 -3.58
C ASP A 250 -13.26 20.59 -2.39
N LEU A 251 -12.01 20.15 -2.58
CA LEU A 251 -11.22 19.44 -1.59
C LEU A 251 -10.48 20.37 -0.62
N TYR A 252 -10.49 21.69 -0.82
CA TYR A 252 -9.67 22.66 -0.07
C TYR A 252 -9.73 22.48 1.45
N ASP A 253 -10.93 22.45 2.03
CA ASP A 253 -11.10 22.33 3.49
C ASP A 253 -10.58 20.98 4.03
N ALA A 254 -10.73 19.90 3.25
CA ALA A 254 -10.21 18.60 3.62
C ALA A 254 -8.67 18.58 3.58
N VAL A 255 -8.06 19.14 2.54
CA VAL A 255 -6.61 19.30 2.40
C VAL A 255 -6.04 20.15 3.52
N SER A 256 -6.64 21.32 3.77
CA SER A 256 -6.22 22.26 4.81
C SER A 256 -6.24 21.63 6.21
N SER A 257 -7.22 20.76 6.49
CA SER A 257 -7.29 20.08 7.78
C SER A 257 -6.10 19.14 8.07
N ILE A 258 -5.42 18.61 7.05
CA ILE A 258 -4.20 17.81 7.25
C ILE A 258 -3.07 18.69 7.78
N LEU A 259 -2.90 19.89 7.22
CA LEU A 259 -1.87 20.84 7.63
C LEU A 259 -2.03 21.26 9.08
N SER A 260 -3.28 21.48 9.51
CA SER A 260 -3.56 21.87 10.89
C SER A 260 -3.50 20.72 11.89
N ALA A 261 -3.39 19.46 11.46
CA ALA A 261 -3.51 18.30 12.34
C ALA A 261 -2.22 17.95 13.10
N SER A 262 -1.04 18.42 12.67
CA SER A 262 0.21 18.18 13.39
C SER A 262 1.30 19.14 12.95
N ALA A 263 1.89 19.88 13.90
CA ALA A 263 3.02 20.77 13.64
C ALA A 263 4.27 20.05 13.09
N ALA A 264 4.45 18.77 13.44
CA ALA A 264 5.54 17.94 12.92
C ALA A 264 5.27 17.46 11.49
N LEU A 265 4.01 17.16 11.14
CA LEU A 265 3.64 16.87 9.75
C LEU A 265 3.59 18.14 8.92
N GLU A 266 3.20 19.27 9.53
CA GLU A 266 3.21 20.59 8.94
C GLU A 266 4.63 20.90 8.48
N SER A 267 5.66 20.86 9.32
CA SER A 267 7.04 21.14 8.86
C SER A 267 7.55 20.21 7.76
N LEU A 268 7.16 18.93 7.79
CA LEU A 268 7.56 17.91 6.80
C LEU A 268 6.82 18.01 5.47
N LEU A 269 5.60 18.55 5.50
CA LEU A 269 4.72 18.61 4.35
C LEU A 269 4.47 20.05 3.88
N TYR A 270 4.92 21.06 4.62
CA TYR A 270 4.52 22.47 4.48
C TYR A 270 4.66 22.94 3.05
N GLU A 271 5.84 22.76 2.46
CA GLU A 271 6.14 23.21 1.11
C GLU A 271 5.34 22.45 0.03
N HIS A 272 5.02 21.18 0.26
CA HIS A 272 4.32 20.35 -0.73
C HIS A 272 2.80 20.52 -0.61
N LEU A 273 2.29 20.68 0.61
CA LEU A 273 0.89 20.92 0.91
C LEU A 273 0.47 22.38 0.71
N LYS A 274 1.34 23.36 0.93
CA LYS A 274 1.08 24.75 0.56
C LYS A 274 0.88 24.90 -0.94
N LYS A 275 1.74 24.26 -1.73
CA LYS A 275 1.55 24.14 -3.20
C LYS A 275 0.26 23.39 -3.55
N ALA A 276 -0.12 22.41 -2.73
CA ALA A 276 -1.34 21.62 -2.94
C ALA A 276 -2.61 22.44 -2.63
N ILE A 277 -2.61 23.28 -1.60
CA ILE A 277 -3.70 24.22 -1.25
C ILE A 277 -4.02 25.17 -2.40
N GLU A 278 -2.99 25.64 -3.11
CA GLU A 278 -3.14 26.54 -4.25
C GLU A 278 -3.57 25.80 -5.53
N GLU A 279 -3.55 24.46 -5.53
CA GLU A 279 -3.82 23.63 -6.69
C GLU A 279 -5.26 23.12 -6.71
N ARG A 280 -6.04 23.58 -7.69
CA ARG A 280 -7.44 23.20 -7.87
C ARG A 280 -7.62 21.92 -8.68
N SER A 281 -6.58 21.44 -9.36
CA SER A 281 -6.61 20.19 -10.12
C SER A 281 -6.38 18.99 -9.20
N VAL A 282 -7.40 18.14 -9.01
CA VAL A 282 -7.32 16.91 -8.20
C VAL A 282 -6.11 16.04 -8.57
N PRO A 283 -5.80 15.75 -9.86
CA PRO A 283 -4.60 15.00 -10.21
C PRO A 283 -3.28 15.63 -9.74
N LYS A 284 -3.15 16.95 -9.86
CA LYS A 284 -1.93 17.66 -9.43
C LYS A 284 -1.82 17.74 -7.91
N LEU A 285 -2.94 17.96 -7.23
CA LEU A 285 -3.06 17.88 -5.78
C LEU A 285 -2.58 16.53 -5.26
N LEU A 286 -3.08 15.43 -5.83
CA LEU A 286 -2.69 14.06 -5.44
C LEU A 286 -1.20 13.79 -5.72
N LYS A 287 -0.66 14.32 -6.81
CA LYS A 287 0.78 14.23 -7.09
C LYS A 287 1.60 14.89 -5.99
N LEU A 288 1.22 16.09 -5.56
CA LEU A 288 1.90 16.83 -4.48
C LEU A 288 1.79 16.11 -3.13
N PHE A 289 0.63 15.54 -2.81
CA PHE A 289 0.47 14.69 -1.63
C PHE A 289 1.40 13.48 -1.64
N ASN A 290 1.48 12.77 -2.78
CA ASN A 290 2.36 11.62 -2.94
C ASN A 290 3.84 12.01 -2.90
N GLU A 291 4.21 13.23 -3.33
CA GLU A 291 5.54 13.80 -3.10
C GLU A 291 5.80 14.07 -1.62
N GLY A 292 4.85 14.68 -0.92
CA GLY A 292 4.95 14.97 0.51
C GLY A 292 5.10 13.69 1.34
N LEU A 293 4.30 12.67 1.04
CA LEU A 293 4.36 11.37 1.71
C LEU A 293 5.72 10.68 1.50
N ARG A 294 6.31 10.80 0.29
CA ARG A 294 7.68 10.33 0.03
C ARG A 294 8.72 11.06 0.88
N HIS A 295 8.56 12.37 1.09
CA HIS A 295 9.45 13.14 1.95
C HIS A 295 9.34 12.68 3.41
N VAL A 296 8.13 12.50 3.92
CA VAL A 296 7.86 11.96 5.26
C VAL A 296 8.53 10.60 5.45
N TYR A 297 8.41 9.70 4.48
CA TYR A 297 9.08 8.39 4.56
C TYR A 297 10.61 8.51 4.62
N ARG A 298 11.22 9.42 3.83
CA ARG A 298 12.67 9.63 3.86
C ARG A 298 13.13 10.17 5.21
N ASN A 299 12.42 11.13 5.79
CA ASN A 299 12.80 11.70 7.07
C ASN A 299 12.60 10.70 8.21
N ALA A 300 11.54 9.89 8.18
CA ALA A 300 11.35 8.81 9.15
C ALA A 300 12.52 7.80 9.16
N ILE A 301 13.20 7.58 8.03
CA ILE A 301 14.40 6.74 7.96
C ILE A 301 15.59 7.39 8.67
N ILE A 302 15.75 8.70 8.51
CA ILE A 302 16.87 9.48 9.07
C ILE A 302 16.67 9.73 10.57
N GLU A 303 15.48 10.15 10.98
CA GLU A 303 15.15 10.56 12.35
C GLU A 303 14.93 9.36 13.29
N HIS A 304 14.50 8.22 12.74
CA HIS A 304 14.17 7.03 13.53
C HIS A 304 14.86 5.76 13.00
N PRO A 305 16.20 5.74 12.85
CA PRO A 305 16.89 4.62 12.22
C PRO A 305 16.67 3.32 13.01
N PHE A 306 16.53 2.21 12.30
CA PHE A 306 16.35 0.86 12.88
C PHE A 306 15.06 0.63 13.68
N THR A 307 14.07 1.51 13.55
CA THR A 307 12.76 1.43 14.21
C THR A 307 11.62 1.06 13.24
N LEU A 308 10.44 0.76 13.74
CA LEU A 308 9.21 0.47 12.99
C LEU A 308 8.84 1.56 11.99
N PRO A 309 8.78 2.88 12.33
CA PRO A 309 8.60 3.95 11.36
C PRO A 309 9.55 3.83 10.17
N SER A 310 10.86 3.70 10.43
CA SER A 310 11.85 3.62 9.36
C SER A 310 11.69 2.36 8.50
N ILE A 311 11.41 1.20 9.11
CA ILE A 311 11.18 -0.05 8.39
C ILE A 311 9.93 0.07 7.51
N TYR A 312 8.85 0.61 8.06
CA TYR A 312 7.60 0.87 7.31
C TYR A 312 7.88 1.76 6.10
N SER A 313 8.57 2.88 6.32
CA SER A 313 8.95 3.84 5.29
C SER A 313 9.85 3.25 4.21
N ILE A 314 10.83 2.41 4.55
CA ILE A 314 11.68 1.75 3.55
C ILE A 314 10.84 0.84 2.65
N ILE A 315 9.92 0.06 3.23
CA ILE A 315 9.06 -0.85 2.45
C ILE A 315 8.14 -0.05 1.52
N LYS A 316 7.56 1.06 2.01
CA LYS A 316 6.72 1.95 1.20
C LYS A 316 7.49 2.59 0.05
N LEU A 317 8.67 3.16 0.31
CA LEU A 317 9.52 3.73 -0.74
C LEU A 317 9.96 2.67 -1.76
N SER A 318 10.21 1.44 -1.32
CA SER A 318 10.58 0.34 -2.22
C SER A 318 9.42 -0.05 -3.14
N LYS A 319 8.18 -0.07 -2.62
CA LYS A 319 6.98 -0.28 -3.44
C LYS A 319 6.83 0.82 -4.48
N ILE A 320 6.93 2.08 -4.07
CA ILE A 320 6.85 3.25 -4.96
C ILE A 320 7.94 3.20 -6.04
N ALA A 321 9.15 2.77 -5.68
CA ALA A 321 10.23 2.63 -6.66
C ALA A 321 9.91 1.56 -7.71
N VAL A 322 9.32 0.43 -7.31
CA VAL A 322 8.84 -0.59 -8.26
C VAL A 322 7.70 -0.07 -9.12
N ASP A 323 6.69 0.56 -8.53
CA ASP A 323 5.55 1.12 -9.27
C ASP A 323 6.05 2.08 -10.39
N ARG A 324 7.03 2.93 -10.07
CA ARG A 324 7.66 3.84 -11.04
C ARG A 324 8.45 3.11 -12.14
N ILE A 325 9.17 2.04 -11.80
CA ILE A 325 9.84 1.20 -12.80
C ILE A 325 8.81 0.63 -13.77
N CYS A 326 7.72 0.08 -13.24
CA CYS A 326 6.63 -0.50 -14.03
C CYS A 326 6.00 0.55 -14.97
N GLU A 327 5.68 1.73 -14.45
CA GLU A 327 5.13 2.84 -15.23
C GLU A 327 6.07 3.27 -16.38
N GLU A 328 7.36 3.44 -16.10
CA GLU A 328 8.36 3.84 -17.10
C GLU A 328 8.52 2.78 -18.21
N LEU A 329 8.49 1.50 -17.86
CA LEU A 329 8.60 0.40 -18.82
C LEU A 329 7.34 0.31 -19.70
N LYS A 330 6.15 0.35 -19.09
CA LYS A 330 4.88 0.31 -19.83
C LYS A 330 4.75 1.47 -20.81
N SER A 331 5.13 2.68 -20.40
CA SER A 331 5.12 3.88 -21.25
C SER A 331 6.00 3.75 -22.49
N ARG A 332 7.09 2.97 -22.41
CA ARG A 332 7.98 2.69 -23.55
C ARG A 332 7.45 1.57 -24.44
N LEU A 333 6.81 0.56 -23.86
CA LEU A 333 6.20 -0.54 -24.62
C LEU A 333 4.97 -0.11 -25.42
N SER A 334 4.32 0.99 -25.05
CA SER A 334 3.17 1.54 -25.76
C SER A 334 3.53 2.56 -26.85
N ARG A 335 4.81 2.80 -27.14
CA ARG A 335 5.30 3.71 -28.19
C ARG A 335 5.81 2.92 -29.38
#